data_AF-B1A5N2-F1
#
_entry.id   AF-B1A5N2-F1
#
_cell.length_a   1.000
_cell.length_b   1.000
_cell.length_c   1.000
_cell.angle_alpha   90.00
_cell.angle_beta   90.00
_cell.angle_gamma   90.00
#
_symmetry.space_group_name_H-M   'P 1'
#
loop_
_entity.id
_entity.type
_entity.pdbx_description
1 polymer ?
#
loop_
_entity_poly.entity_id
_entity_poly.type
_entity_poly.pdbx_seq_one_letter_code
_entity_poly.pdbx_strand_id
1 'polypeptide(L)'
;ESYVGNVSLFSEMEEQLKQGENVILISNHQSEAGPAVIALLLETTNPHISENIIYVAGDRVITDPLCKPFSMGRNLLCVYSKKHMNDVPELADMKRRANTRSLKEMALLL
;
A
#
# COMPACT_ATOMS: atom_id res chain seq x y z
N GLU A 1 -0.80 -15.47 20.46
CA GLU A 1 -1.80 -14.38 20.43
C GLU A 1 -1.27 -13.24 19.57
N SER A 2 -2.14 -12.55 18.85
CA SER A 2 -1.81 -11.35 18.07
C SER A 2 -2.31 -10.11 18.82
N TYR A 3 -1.65 -8.97 18.63
CA TYR A 3 -2.01 -7.74 19.34
C TYR A 3 -2.01 -6.54 18.37
N VAL A 4 -2.92 -5.60 18.63
CA VAL A 4 -2.95 -4.29 17.97
C VAL A 4 -2.69 -3.22 19.03
N GLY A 5 -1.58 -2.49 18.88
CA GLY A 5 -1.26 -1.38 19.77
C GLY A 5 -2.07 -0.13 19.41
N ASN A 6 -2.48 0.64 20.42
CA ASN A 6 -3.11 1.96 20.27
C ASN A 6 -4.32 1.98 19.31
N VAL A 7 -5.24 1.00 19.46
CA VAL A 7 -6.42 0.85 18.59
C VAL A 7 -7.23 2.14 18.43
N SER A 8 -7.32 2.97 19.47
CA SER A 8 -8.04 4.26 19.42
C SER A 8 -7.53 5.21 18.34
N LEU A 9 -6.24 5.15 18.00
CA LEU A 9 -5.66 6.01 16.96
C LEU A 9 -6.22 5.67 15.57
N PHE A 10 -6.60 4.41 15.30
CA PHE A 10 -7.25 4.06 14.04
C PHE A 10 -8.65 4.67 13.95
N SER A 11 -9.37 4.78 15.06
CA SER A 11 -10.66 5.50 15.10
C SER A 11 -10.47 7.00 14.87
N GLU A 12 -9.43 7.61 15.44
CA GLU A 12 -9.09 9.01 15.16
C GLU A 12 -8.74 9.24 13.68
N MET A 13 -8.02 8.31 13.05
CA MET A 13 -7.74 8.35 11.62
C MET A 13 -9.03 8.29 10.78
N GLU A 14 -10.00 7.44 11.15
CA GLU A 14 -11.29 7.41 10.44
C GLU A 14 -12.06 8.73 10.56
N GLU A 15 -12.00 9.41 11.71
CA GLU A 15 -12.60 10.74 11.86
C GLU A 15 -11.90 11.80 11.01
N GLN A 16 -10.57 11.75 10.90
CA GLN A 16 -9.81 12.62 9.99
C GLN A 16 -10.19 12.39 8.52
N LEU A 17 -10.30 11.12 8.11
CA LEU A 17 -10.74 10.75 6.76
C LEU A 17 -12.15 11.28 6.46
N LYS A 18 -13.09 11.20 7.43
CA LYS A 18 -14.44 11.76 7.28
C LYS A 18 -14.46 13.28 7.12
N GLN A 19 -13.45 13.97 7.64
CA GLN A 19 -13.30 15.42 7.47
C GLN A 19 -12.70 15.80 6.11
N GLY A 20 -12.32 14.81 5.28
CA GLY A 20 -11.69 15.03 3.98
C GLY A 20 -10.17 15.18 4.05
N GLU A 21 -9.56 14.87 5.20
CA GLU A 21 -8.10 14.85 5.34
C GLU A 21 -7.49 13.58 4.74
N ASN A 22 -6.22 13.68 4.36
CA ASN A 22 -5.43 12.51 3.93
C ASN A 22 -4.60 11.97 5.09
N VAL A 23 -4.63 10.64 5.28
CA VAL A 23 -3.81 9.96 6.29
C VAL A 23 -2.76 9.09 5.60
N ILE A 24 -1.48 9.32 5.91
CA ILE A 24 -0.36 8.54 5.37
C ILE A 24 0.28 7.71 6.49
N LEU A 25 0.24 6.39 6.34
CA LEU A 25 0.90 5.46 7.25
C LEU A 25 2.35 5.22 6.84
N ILE A 26 3.29 5.75 7.63
CA ILE A 26 4.72 5.46 7.46
C ILE A 26 5.04 4.17 8.22
N SER A 27 5.09 3.05 7.50
CA SER A 27 5.24 1.72 8.07
C SER A 27 6.53 1.04 7.65
N ASN A 28 6.98 0.08 8.46
CA ASN A 28 7.97 -0.89 8.01
C ASN A 28 7.31 -1.90 7.04
N HIS A 29 8.13 -2.65 6.32
CA HIS A 29 7.67 -3.74 5.46
C HIS A 29 8.42 -5.02 5.86
N GLN A 30 7.69 -6.12 6.02
CA GLN A 30 8.25 -7.41 6.48
C GLN A 30 7.95 -8.54 5.49
N SER A 31 6.74 -8.57 4.91
CA SER A 31 6.32 -9.60 3.96
C SER A 31 5.30 -9.06 2.97
N GLU A 32 5.15 -9.75 1.85
CA GLU A 32 4.16 -9.43 0.80
C GLU A 32 2.71 -9.59 1.29
N ALA A 33 2.49 -10.35 2.37
CA ALA A 33 1.19 -10.53 3.00
C ALA A 33 0.83 -9.40 3.99
N GLY A 34 1.71 -8.42 4.19
CA GLY A 34 1.48 -7.28 5.09
C GLY A 34 0.09 -6.63 4.95
N PRO A 35 -0.38 -6.32 3.72
CA PRO A 35 -1.73 -5.80 3.51
C PRO A 35 -2.85 -6.69 4.08
N ALA A 36 -2.75 -8.01 3.88
CA ALA A 36 -3.75 -8.95 4.39
C ALA A 36 -3.72 -9.05 5.92
N VAL A 37 -2.53 -9.03 6.53
CA VAL A 37 -2.39 -9.04 7.98
C VAL A 37 -3.02 -7.80 8.61
N ILE A 38 -2.75 -6.61 8.05
CA ILE A 38 -3.34 -5.35 8.52
C ILE A 38 -4.87 -5.42 8.40
N ALA A 39 -5.38 -5.86 7.26
CA ALA A 39 -6.82 -5.98 7.02
C ALA A 39 -7.49 -6.89 8.07
N LEU A 40 -6.95 -8.09 8.28
CA LEU A 40 -7.50 -9.06 9.24
C LEU A 40 -7.43 -8.56 10.69
N LEU A 41 -6.37 -7.85 11.08
CA LEU A 41 -6.24 -7.33 12.45
C LEU A 41 -7.20 -6.18 12.74
N LEU A 42 -7.69 -5.48 11.71
CA LEU A 42 -8.55 -4.31 11.83
C LEU A 42 -9.99 -4.56 11.35
N GLU A 43 -10.31 -5.72 10.78
CA GLU A 43 -11.60 -5.98 10.11
C GLU A 43 -12.82 -5.79 11.02
N THR A 44 -12.68 -6.05 12.32
CA THR A 44 -13.76 -5.95 13.29
C THR A 44 -13.89 -4.57 13.92
N THR A 45 -12.77 -3.87 14.12
CA THR A 45 -12.74 -2.57 14.83
C THR A 45 -12.77 -1.38 13.88
N ASN A 46 -12.13 -1.51 12.72
CA ASN A 46 -11.91 -0.43 11.75
C ASN A 46 -12.08 -0.97 10.31
N PRO A 47 -13.28 -1.47 9.94
CA PRO A 47 -13.52 -2.08 8.63
C PRO A 47 -13.27 -1.10 7.47
N HIS A 48 -13.53 0.20 7.67
CA HIS A 48 -13.23 1.20 6.64
C HIS A 48 -11.73 1.21 6.32
N ILE A 49 -10.87 1.26 7.34
CA ILE A 49 -9.42 1.22 7.13
C ILE A 49 -8.99 -0.13 6.53
N SER A 50 -9.54 -1.23 7.03
CA SER A 50 -9.22 -2.60 6.55
C SER A 50 -9.41 -2.76 5.04
N GLU A 51 -10.45 -2.16 4.48
CA GLU A 51 -10.82 -2.32 3.06
C GLU A 51 -10.26 -1.21 2.15
N ASN A 52 -10.02 -0.01 2.67
CA ASN A 52 -9.77 1.17 1.83
C ASN A 52 -8.33 1.69 1.85
N ILE A 53 -7.41 1.10 2.64
CA ILE A 53 -5.99 1.48 2.55
C ILE A 53 -5.48 1.27 1.11
N ILE A 54 -4.79 2.28 0.59
CA ILE A 54 -4.02 2.22 -0.65
C ILE A 54 -2.56 1.93 -0.31
N TYR A 55 -2.05 0.79 -0.76
CA TYR A 55 -0.68 0.36 -0.49
C TYR A 55 0.26 0.78 -1.62
N VAL A 56 1.33 1.49 -1.28
CA VAL A 56 2.45 1.72 -2.20
C VAL A 56 3.24 0.41 -2.32
N ALA A 57 3.16 -0.24 -3.48
CA ALA A 57 3.64 -1.61 -3.66
C ALA A 57 4.68 -1.73 -4.79
N GLY A 58 5.65 -2.62 -4.57
CA GLY A 58 6.69 -2.95 -5.53
C GLY A 58 6.19 -3.71 -6.76
N ASP A 59 7.05 -3.89 -7.75
CA ASP A 59 6.76 -4.66 -8.96
C ASP A 59 6.61 -6.15 -8.71
N ARG A 60 7.33 -6.70 -7.72
CA ARG A 60 7.28 -8.14 -7.44
C ARG A 60 5.86 -8.64 -7.17
N VAL A 61 5.07 -7.91 -6.38
CA VAL A 61 3.71 -8.35 -6.01
C VAL A 61 2.73 -8.36 -7.18
N ILE A 62 3.04 -7.66 -8.27
CA ILE A 62 2.23 -7.63 -9.49
C ILE A 62 2.76 -8.54 -10.60
N THR A 63 4.06 -8.89 -10.57
CA THR A 63 4.69 -9.75 -11.57
C THR A 63 4.79 -11.21 -11.16
N ASP A 64 4.97 -11.50 -9.87
CA ASP A 64 5.09 -12.87 -9.35
C ASP A 64 3.71 -13.57 -9.43
N PRO A 65 3.57 -14.66 -10.20
CA PRO A 65 2.29 -15.35 -10.37
C PRO A 65 1.68 -15.85 -9.06
N LEU A 66 2.50 -16.11 -8.03
CA LEU A 66 2.01 -16.56 -6.72
C LEU A 66 1.47 -15.40 -5.88
N CYS A 67 2.03 -14.20 -6.02
CA CYS A 67 1.60 -13.03 -5.29
C CYS A 67 0.43 -12.31 -5.97
N LYS A 68 0.38 -12.35 -7.32
CA LYS A 68 -0.58 -11.59 -8.11
C LYS A 68 -2.05 -11.77 -7.69
N PRO A 69 -2.56 -12.98 -7.39
CA PRO A 69 -3.94 -13.15 -6.93
C PRO A 69 -4.25 -12.37 -5.64
N PHE A 70 -3.29 -12.30 -4.71
CA PHE A 70 -3.45 -11.56 -3.47
C PHE A 70 -3.40 -10.05 -3.69
N SER A 71 -2.53 -9.59 -4.59
CA SER A 71 -2.41 -8.18 -4.96
C SER A 71 -3.64 -7.65 -5.68
N MET A 72 -4.29 -8.47 -6.51
CA MET A 72 -5.50 -8.08 -7.23
C MET A 72 -6.67 -7.73 -6.31
N GLY A 73 -6.67 -8.22 -5.07
CA GLY A 73 -7.70 -7.93 -4.07
C GLY A 73 -7.37 -6.73 -3.17
N ARG A 74 -6.38 -5.89 -3.52
CA ARG A 74 -5.95 -4.75 -2.69
C ARG A 74 -5.88 -3.47 -3.54
N ASN A 75 -6.09 -2.32 -2.89
CA ASN A 75 -5.89 -1.02 -3.54
C ASN A 75 -4.39 -0.72 -3.56
N LEU A 76 -3.81 -0.52 -4.75
CA LEU A 76 -2.36 -0.38 -4.90
C LEU A 76 -1.99 0.88 -5.68
N LEU A 77 -0.92 1.54 -5.23
CA LEU A 77 -0.10 2.43 -6.03
C LEU A 77 1.18 1.69 -6.39
N CYS A 78 1.25 1.17 -7.62
CA CYS A 78 2.40 0.38 -8.06
C CYS A 78 3.59 1.26 -8.43
N VAL A 79 4.73 1.00 -7.80
CA VAL A 79 5.99 1.70 -8.04
C VAL A 79 7.15 0.72 -8.13
N TYR A 80 8.09 0.97 -9.03
CA TYR A 80 9.38 0.30 -9.04
C TYR A 80 10.25 0.85 -7.92
N SER A 81 10.74 -0.04 -7.06
CA SER A 81 11.61 0.36 -5.96
C SER A 81 12.90 0.99 -6.50
N LYS A 82 13.41 1.99 -5.77
CA LYS A 82 14.74 2.55 -6.06
C LYS A 82 15.83 1.48 -5.98
N LYS A 83 15.70 0.53 -5.05
CA LYS A 83 16.65 -0.57 -4.82
C LYS A 83 16.86 -1.42 -6.07
N HIS A 84 15.80 -1.69 -6.83
CA HIS A 84 15.80 -2.58 -8.00
C HIS A 84 15.66 -1.83 -9.33
N MET A 85 15.90 -0.51 -9.33
CA MET A 85 15.71 0.33 -10.51
C MET A 85 16.67 -0.06 -11.65
N ASN A 86 17.92 -0.36 -11.30
CA ASN A 86 19.00 -0.61 -12.25
C ASN A 86 19.43 -2.08 -12.34
N ASP A 87 18.68 -3.02 -11.73
CA ASP A 87 18.96 -4.46 -11.81
C ASP A 87 19.00 -4.94 -13.27
N VAL A 88 18.17 -4.32 -14.11
CA VAL A 88 18.20 -4.43 -15.58
C VAL A 88 18.24 -3.01 -16.13
N PRO A 89 19.43 -2.46 -16.44
CA PRO A 89 19.62 -1.06 -16.82
C PRO A 89 18.76 -0.62 -18.01
N GLU A 90 18.52 -1.51 -18.96
CA GLU A 90 17.71 -1.26 -20.17
C GLU A 90 16.25 -0.95 -19.83
N LEU A 91 15.76 -1.39 -18.67
CA LEU A 91 14.40 -1.15 -18.20
C LEU A 91 14.28 0.11 -17.33
N ALA A 92 15.39 0.73 -16.90
CA ALA A 92 15.38 1.81 -15.91
C ALA A 92 14.52 3.01 -16.36
N ASP A 93 14.59 3.41 -17.63
CA ASP A 93 13.80 4.53 -18.14
C ASP A 93 12.31 4.21 -18.22
N MET A 94 11.96 2.97 -18.57
CA MET A 94 10.57 2.51 -18.52
C MET A 94 10.04 2.54 -17.09
N LYS A 95 10.81 2.01 -16.13
CA LYS A 95 10.47 2.00 -14.70
C LYS A 95 10.30 3.41 -14.13
N ARG A 96 11.18 4.35 -14.49
CA ARG A 96 11.07 5.76 -14.10
C ARG A 96 9.81 6.41 -14.64
N ARG A 97 9.48 6.20 -15.93
CA ARG A 97 8.23 6.72 -16.52
C ARG A 97 6.99 6.16 -15.84
N ALA A 98 6.99 4.86 -15.53
CA ALA A 98 5.90 4.23 -14.78
C ALA A 98 5.74 4.86 -13.39
N ASN A 99 6.83 5.05 -12.64
CA ASN A 99 6.80 5.72 -11.33
C ASN A 99 6.28 7.16 -11.44
N THR A 100 6.72 7.93 -12.43
CA THR A 100 6.21 9.30 -12.65
C THR A 100 4.70 9.30 -12.88
N ARG A 101 4.17 8.33 -13.63
CA ARG A 101 2.72 8.19 -13.80
C ARG A 101 2.04 7.88 -12.48
N SER A 102 2.48 6.85 -11.75
CA SER A 102 1.88 6.47 -10.46
C SER A 102 1.91 7.60 -9.43
N LEU A 103 2.99 8.38 -9.39
CA LEU A 103 3.10 9.54 -8.49
C LEU A 103 2.18 10.69 -8.89
N LYS A 104 1.91 10.88 -10.19
CA LYS A 104 0.90 11.84 -10.64
C LYS A 104 -0.51 11.42 -10.23
N GLU A 105 -0.85 10.13 -10.37
CA GLU A 105 -2.13 9.62 -9.90
C GLU A 105 -2.26 9.77 -8.38
N MET A 106 -1.21 9.47 -7.61
CA MET A 106 -1.19 9.69 -6.16
C MET A 106 -1.44 11.16 -5.80
N ALA A 107 -0.83 12.10 -6.53
CA ALA A 107 -1.05 13.53 -6.30
C ALA A 107 -2.45 14.02 -6.69
N LEU A 108 -3.21 13.26 -7.48
CA LEU A 108 -4.62 13.54 -7.78
C LEU A 108 -5.57 12.93 -6.73
N LEU A 109 -5.12 11.90 -6.01
CA LEU A 109 -5.87 11.25 -4.93
C LEU A 109 -5.75 11.96 -3.59
N LEU A 110 -4.65 12.71 -3.39
CA LEU A 110 -4.38 13.55 -2.22
C LEU A 110 -4.95 14.96 -2.42
#